data_AF-A0AAW4BLP1-F1
#
_entry.id   AF-A0AAW4BLP1-F1
#
_cell.length_a   1.000
_cell.length_b   1.000
_cell.length_c   1.000
_cell.angle_alpha   90.00
_cell.angle_beta   90.00
_cell.angle_gamma   90.00
#
_symmetry.space_group_name_H-M   'P 1'
#
loop_
_entity.id
_entity.type
_entity.pdbx_description
1 polymer ?
#
loop_
_entity_poly.entity_id
_entity_poly.type
_entity_poly.pdbx_seq_one_letter_code
_entity_poly.pdbx_strand_id
1 'polypeptide(L)' 'PNQTVILGGFDNTVTQSTTNAVPVLSSIPFLGELFKNTSQTKRKFKRYVSISFEVIE' A
#
# COMPACT_ATOMS: atom_id res chain seq x y z
N PRO A 1 23.91 4.18 25.53
CA PRO A 1 22.47 4.49 25.68
C PRO A 1 22.00 5.60 24.73
N ASN A 2 22.93 6.34 24.11
CA ASN A 2 22.67 7.63 23.46
C ASN A 2 22.57 7.58 21.93
N GLN A 3 22.56 6.38 21.33
CA GLN A 3 22.45 6.21 19.89
C GLN A 3 21.54 5.03 19.55
N THR A 4 20.51 5.31 18.76
CA THR A 4 19.62 4.30 18.18
C THR A 4 19.95 4.17 16.71
N VAL A 5 20.32 2.97 16.28
CA VAL A 5 20.67 2.67 14.89
C VAL A 5 19.55 1.86 14.26
N ILE A 6 19.12 2.24 13.07
CA ILE A 6 18.20 1.43 12.26
C ILE A 6 19.03 0.32 11.60
N LEU A 7 18.76 -0.93 11.97
CA LEU A 7 19.42 -2.08 11.37
C LEU A 7 18.84 -2.44 10.01
N GLY A 8 17.58 -2.09 9.78
CA GLY A 8 16.89 -2.38 8.55
C GLY A 8 15.38 -2.35 8.72
N GLY A 9 14.70 -2.61 7.61
CA GLY A 9 13.26 -2.62 7.55
C GLY A 9 12.78 -2.87 6.14
N PHE A 10 11.46 -2.99 5.98
CA PHE A 10 10.82 -2.97 4.69
C PHE A 10 9.63 -2.02 4.71
N ASP A 11 9.43 -1.34 3.59
CA ASP A 11 8.23 -0.59 3.28
C ASP A 11 7.67 -1.18 1.99
N ASN A 12 6.49 -1.78 2.07
CA ASN A 12 5.84 -2.41 0.95
C ASN A 12 4.41 -1.88 0.81
N THR A 13 4.10 -1.35 -0.36
CA THR A 13 2.76 -0.91 -0.72
C THR A 13 2.24 -1.79 -1.84
N VAL A 14 1.17 -2.54 -1.54
CA VAL A 14 0.46 -3.38 -2.52
C VAL A 14 -0.83 -2.66 -2.88
N THR A 15 -0.99 -2.37 -4.17
CA THR A 15 -2.23 -1.82 -4.72
C THR A 15 -2.87 -2.88 -5.61
N GLN A 16 -4.09 -3.28 -5.28
CA GLN A 16 -4.90 -4.21 -6.06
C GLN A 16 -6.11 -3.45 -6.58
N SER A 17 -6.37 -3.55 -7.89
CA SER A 17 -7.51 -2.96 -8.54
C SER A 17 -8.22 -4.04 -9.35
N THR A 18 -9.49 -4.24 -9.06
CA THR A 18 -10.36 -5.16 -9.78
C THR A 18 -11.53 -4.36 -10.34
N THR A 19 -11.71 -4.43 -11.66
CA THR A 19 -12.81 -3.74 -12.35
C THR A 19 -13.69 -4.75 -13.06
N ASN A 20 -14.96 -4.77 -12.70
CA ASN A 20 -16.00 -5.52 -13.39
C ASN A 20 -16.87 -4.52 -14.16
N ALA A 21 -17.16 -4.77 -15.43
CA ALA A 21 -17.85 -3.82 -16.28
C ALA A 21 -18.83 -4.50 -17.24
N VAL A 22 -19.95 -3.83 -17.54
CA VAL A 22 -20.89 -4.30 -18.56
C VAL A 22 -20.33 -3.99 -19.95
N PRO A 23 -20.21 -4.98 -20.87
CA PRO A 23 -19.73 -4.74 -22.23
C PRO A 23 -20.59 -3.69 -22.96
N VAL A 24 -19.96 -2.89 -23.83
CA VAL A 24 -20.57 -1.78 -24.61
C VAL A 24 -21.02 -0.58 -23.77
N LEU A 25 -21.77 -0.79 -22.70
CA LEU A 25 -22.29 0.31 -21.86
C LEU A 25 -21.18 1.01 -21.06
N SER A 26 -20.18 0.26 -20.59
CA SER A 26 -19.06 0.80 -19.82
C SER A 26 -18.11 1.72 -20.61
N SER A 27 -18.19 1.71 -21.95
CA SER A 27 -17.36 2.56 -22.83
C SER A 27 -17.98 3.92 -23.17
N ILE A 28 -19.22 4.19 -22.73
CA ILE A 28 -19.87 5.48 -23.01
C ILE A 28 -19.12 6.60 -22.28
N PRO A 29 -18.64 7.65 -22.95
CA PRO A 29 -18.04 8.81 -22.28
C PRO A 29 -19.01 9.41 -21.27
N PHE A 30 -18.50 9.79 -20.09
CA PHE A 30 -19.26 10.30 -18.94
C PHE A 30 -20.20 9.30 -18.26
N LEU A 31 -21.01 8.52 -19.01
CA LEU A 31 -22.03 7.62 -18.45
C LEU A 31 -21.54 6.19 -18.19
N GLY A 32 -20.48 5.75 -18.87
CA GLY A 32 -19.98 4.38 -18.79
C GLY A 32 -19.47 3.99 -17.42
N GLU A 33 -19.10 4.96 -16.58
CA GLU A 33 -18.64 4.70 -15.21
C GLU A 33 -19.75 4.15 -14.32
N LEU A 34 -21.02 4.49 -14.58
CA LEU A 34 -22.17 3.95 -13.85
C LEU A 34 -22.34 2.44 -14.06
N PHE A 35 -21.77 1.91 -15.15
CA PHE A 35 -21.81 0.49 -15.53
C PHE A 35 -20.51 -0.25 -15.20
N LYS A 36 -19.62 0.39 -14.45
CA LYS A 36 -18.40 -0.22 -13.91
C LYS A 36 -18.53 -0.35 -12.40
N ASN A 37 -18.01 -1.45 -11.88
CA ASN A 37 -17.75 -1.63 -10.47
C ASN A 37 -16.25 -1.82 -10.30
N THR A 38 -15.59 -0.80 -9.78
CA THR A 38 -14.15 -0.82 -9.51
C THR A 38 -13.93 -0.93 -8.01
N SER A 39 -13.30 -2.02 -7.58
CA SER A 39 -12.82 -2.18 -6.21
C SER A 39 -11.31 -1.93 -6.18
N GLN A 40 -10.90 -0.95 -5.38
CA GLN A 40 -9.50 -0.64 -5.17
C GLN A 40 -9.13 -0.89 -3.71
N THR A 41 -8.19 -1.79 -3.49
CA THR A 41 -7.65 -2.08 -2.16
C THR A 41 -6.19 -1.69 -2.12
N LYS A 42 -5.84 -0.81 -1.16
CA LYS A 42 -4.46 -0.39 -0.92
C LYS A 42 -4.01 -0.92 0.43
N ARG A 43 -2.95 -1.73 0.45
CA ARG A 43 -2.34 -2.28 1.66
C ARG A 43 -0.93 -1.75 1.80
N LYS A 44 -0.63 -1.17 2.96
CA LYS A 44 0.70 -0.65 3.30
C LYS A 44 1.26 -1.47 4.45
N PHE A 45 2.45 -2.02 4.27
CA PHE A 45 3.17 -2.78 5.29
C PHE A 45 4.49 -2.07 5.57
N LYS A 46 4.70 -1.67 6.82
CA LYS A 46 5.95 -1.02 7.26
C LYS A 46 6.48 -1.77 8.47
N ARG A 47 7.75 -2.14 8.42
CA ARG A 47 8.45 -2.76 9.54
C ARG A 47 9.87 -2.24 9.59
N TYR A 48 10.31 -1.86 10.79
CA TYR A 48 11.67 -1.39 11.05
C TYR A 48 12.20 -2.10 12.28
N VAL A 49 13.51 -2.34 12.30
CA VAL A 49 14.24 -2.87 13.44
C VAL A 49 15.31 -1.87 13.80
N SER A 50 15.34 -1.48 15.07
CA SER A 50 16.35 -0.57 15.61
C SER A 50 16.98 -1.13 16.87
N ILE A 51 18.27 -0.89 17.05
CA ILE A 51 19.01 -1.24 18.27
C ILE A 51 19.53 0.02 18.93
N SER A 52 19.45 0.03 20.25
CA SER A 52 20.10 0.98 21.13
C SER A 52 20.90 0.19 22.16
N PHE A 53 22.12 0.63 22.46
CA PHE A 53 22.99 -0.07 23.42
C PHE A 53 23.63 0.92 24.39
N GLU A 54 23.92 0.48 25.61
CA GLU A 54 24.64 1.19 26.66
C GLU A 54 25.89 0.43 27.04
N VAL A 55 27.03 1.15 27.06
CA VAL A 55 28.30 0.62 27.52
C VAL A 55 28.38 0.90 29.02
N ILE A 56 28.51 -0.15 29.81
CA ILE A 56 28.75 -0.07 31.26
C ILE A 56 30.22 -0.45 31.45
N GLU A 57 30.98 0.40 32.15
CA GLU A 57 32.37 0.13 32.56
C GLU A 57 32.45 -0.87 33.73
#